data_AF-A0A2E6TBU8-F1
#
_entry.id   AF-A0A2E6TBU8-F1
#
_cell.length_a   1.000
_cell.length_b   1.000
_cell.length_c   1.000
_cell.angle_alpha   90.00
_cell.angle_beta   90.00
_cell.angle_gamma   90.00
#
_symmetry.space_group_name_H-M   'P 1'
#
loop_
_entity.id
_entity.type
_entity.pdbx_description
1 polymer ?
#
loop_
_entity_poly.entity_id
_entity_poly.type
_entity_poly.pdbx_seq_one_letter_code
_entity_poly.pdbx_strand_id
1 'polypeptide(L)'
;MKTLQLALSSKSSTTHAKRGFTLIEILIVLALIGLVAALSMGGLSGIFGESKEQIAATWVEGNGQALISRYVTRHGQLPEKIEDLLKDHRHGAIATEKDLKDPWGNRYQYKKTGANKYELWTVTPAPDNVKISSEDE
;
A
#
# COMPACT_ATOMS: atom_id res chain seq x y z
N MET A 1 69.70 -55.50 31.25
CA MET A 1 69.57 -54.25 30.46
C MET A 1 68.19 -54.24 29.81
N LYS A 2 67.45 -53.13 29.98
CA LYS A 2 66.19 -52.77 29.30
C LYS A 2 66.38 -52.87 27.76
N THR A 3 65.37 -53.21 26.97
CA THR A 3 64.41 -52.25 26.39
C THR A 3 63.17 -52.98 25.82
N LEU A 4 61.96 -52.68 26.29
CA LEU A 4 60.95 -51.87 25.58
C LEU A 4 60.97 -52.01 24.04
N GLN A 5 59.95 -52.67 23.48
CA GLN A 5 59.46 -52.34 22.15
C GLN A 5 57.95 -52.12 22.21
N LEU A 6 57.61 -50.89 21.87
CA LEU A 6 56.35 -50.15 21.94
C LEU A 6 55.19 -50.84 21.22
N ALA A 7 54.01 -50.78 21.86
CA ALA A 7 52.73 -50.92 21.19
C ALA A 7 52.53 -49.75 20.20
N LEU A 8 52.23 -50.06 18.94
CA LEU A 8 51.76 -49.09 17.97
C LEU A 8 50.26 -49.30 17.77
N SER A 9 49.48 -48.64 18.63
CA SER A 9 48.05 -48.45 18.45
C SER A 9 47.83 -47.45 17.31
N SER A 10 47.51 -47.95 16.12
CA SER A 10 47.15 -47.15 14.95
C SER A 10 45.82 -46.42 15.20
N LYS A 11 45.89 -45.19 15.70
CA LYS A 11 44.73 -44.30 15.83
C LYS A 11 44.42 -43.72 14.46
N SER A 12 43.42 -44.28 13.78
CA SER A 12 42.87 -43.71 12.53
C SER A 12 42.22 -42.36 12.84
N SER A 13 42.89 -41.27 12.47
CA SER A 13 42.30 -39.93 12.47
C SER A 13 41.51 -39.74 11.18
N THR A 14 40.19 -39.76 11.26
CA THR A 14 39.31 -39.36 10.14
C THR A 14 39.41 -37.85 9.95
N THR A 15 40.27 -37.42 9.04
CA THR A 15 40.37 -36.01 8.62
C THR A 15 39.10 -35.67 7.84
N HIS A 16 38.20 -34.90 8.46
CA HIS A 16 37.03 -34.40 7.77
C HIS A 16 37.49 -33.41 6.70
N ALA A 17 37.29 -33.74 5.43
CA ALA A 17 37.67 -32.86 4.33
C ALA A 17 36.85 -31.56 4.42
N LYS A 18 37.54 -30.44 4.65
CA LYS A 18 36.91 -29.12 4.59
C LYS A 18 36.47 -28.87 3.15
N ARG A 19 35.16 -28.94 2.90
CA ARG A 19 34.59 -28.61 1.59
C ARG A 19 34.70 -27.10 1.42
N GLY A 20 35.53 -26.66 0.48
CA GLY A 20 35.66 -25.27 0.09
C GLY A 20 34.46 -24.80 -0.72
N PHE A 21 34.24 -23.50 -0.74
CA PHE A 21 33.20 -22.86 -1.53
C PHE A 21 33.58 -22.82 -3.01
N THR A 22 32.61 -23.00 -3.91
CA THR A 22 32.89 -22.99 -5.35
C THR A 22 32.80 -21.58 -5.93
N LEU A 23 33.59 -21.28 -6.97
CA LEU A 23 33.52 -19.97 -7.65
C LEU A 23 32.13 -19.72 -8.25
N ILE A 24 31.51 -20.76 -8.82
CA ILE A 24 30.17 -20.68 -9.41
C ILE A 24 29.12 -20.29 -8.38
N GLU A 25 29.28 -20.71 -7.13
CA GLU A 25 28.34 -20.41 -6.05
C GLU A 25 28.41 -18.93 -5.64
N ILE A 26 29.59 -18.31 -5.66
CA ILE A 26 29.68 -16.85 -5.45
C ILE A 26 29.09 -16.13 -6.66
N LEU A 27 29.34 -16.61 -7.89
CA LEU A 27 28.82 -15.98 -9.10
C LEU A 27 27.29 -15.98 -9.14
N ILE A 28 26.65 -17.10 -8.79
CA ILE A 28 25.18 -17.19 -8.74
C ILE A 28 24.62 -16.27 -7.65
N VAL A 29 25.24 -16.22 -6.46
CA VAL A 29 24.80 -15.34 -5.36
C VAL A 29 24.90 -13.87 -5.77
N LEU A 30 26.01 -13.45 -6.38
CA LEU A 30 26.18 -12.08 -6.87
C LEU A 30 25.18 -11.74 -7.97
N ALA A 31 24.89 -12.68 -8.88
CA ALA A 31 23.87 -12.50 -9.91
C ALA A 31 22.46 -12.33 -9.31
N LEU A 32 22.09 -13.14 -8.31
CA LEU A 32 20.80 -13.04 -7.63
C LEU A 32 20.67 -11.74 -6.83
N ILE A 33 21.73 -11.33 -6.12
CA ILE A 33 21.75 -10.04 -5.41
C ILE A 33 21.59 -8.89 -6.40
N GLY A 34 22.29 -8.92 -7.55
CA GLY A 34 22.15 -7.91 -8.60
C GLY A 34 20.74 -7.82 -9.17
N LEU A 35 20.09 -8.96 -9.42
CA LEU A 35 18.70 -9.02 -9.89
C LEU A 35 17.73 -8.45 -8.86
N VAL A 36 17.83 -8.88 -7.59
CA VAL A 36 16.96 -8.38 -6.50
C VAL A 36 17.19 -6.89 -6.28
N ALA A 37 18.44 -6.42 -6.30
CA ALA A 37 18.76 -5.01 -6.15
C ALA A 37 18.15 -4.16 -7.28
N ALA A 38 18.22 -4.63 -8.53
CA ALA A 38 17.61 -3.96 -9.67
C ALA A 38 16.08 -3.84 -9.55
N LEU A 39 15.41 -4.90 -9.10
CA LEU A 39 13.96 -4.90 -8.88
C LEU A 39 13.55 -4.10 -7.64
N SER A 40 14.38 -4.11 -6.59
CA SER A 40 14.10 -3.42 -5.33
C SER A 40 14.20 -1.90 -5.42
N MET A 41 14.91 -1.36 -6.42
CA MET A 41 15.00 0.09 -6.65
C MET A 41 13.77 0.66 -7.38
N GLY A 42 12.99 -0.18 -8.05
CA GLY A 42 11.76 0.22 -8.75
C GLY A 42 10.62 0.44 -7.77
N GLY A 43 10.45 1.66 -7.27
CA GLY A 43 9.26 2.05 -6.53
C GLY A 43 8.01 1.81 -7.39
N LEU A 44 7.18 0.85 -7.00
CA LEU A 44 5.84 0.61 -7.58
C LEU A 44 4.90 1.82 -7.39
N SER A 45 5.36 2.97 -6.89
CA SER A 45 4.54 4.15 -6.71
C SER A 45 4.22 4.86 -8.03
N GLY A 46 5.16 4.89 -8.99
CA GLY A 46 5.03 5.68 -10.22
C GLY A 46 4.04 5.11 -11.25
N ILE A 47 4.05 3.79 -11.47
CA ILE A 47 3.13 3.11 -12.41
C ILE A 47 1.68 3.18 -11.90
N PHE A 48 1.49 3.30 -10.58
CA PHE A 48 0.18 3.40 -9.96
C PHE A 48 -0.31 4.85 -9.81
N GLY A 49 0.49 5.87 -10.14
CA GLY A 49 0.11 7.28 -9.97
C GLY A 49 -1.13 7.68 -10.78
N GLU A 50 -1.05 7.53 -12.11
CA GLU A 50 -2.15 7.84 -13.04
C GLU A 50 -3.42 7.01 -12.73
N SER A 51 -3.24 5.72 -12.39
CA SER A 51 -4.35 4.85 -11.98
C SER A 51 -5.00 5.32 -10.68
N LYS A 52 -4.22 5.79 -9.70
CA LYS A 52 -4.74 6.34 -8.44
C LYS A 52 -5.50 7.64 -8.68
N GLU A 53 -4.99 8.53 -9.52
CA GLU A 53 -5.71 9.76 -9.88
C GLU A 53 -7.05 9.46 -10.55
N GLN A 54 -7.08 8.52 -11.49
CA GLN A 54 -8.31 8.12 -12.16
C GLN A 54 -9.32 7.48 -11.19
N ILE A 55 -8.86 6.66 -10.24
CA ILE A 55 -9.72 6.08 -9.20
C ILE A 55 -10.31 7.20 -8.31
N ALA A 56 -9.49 8.18 -7.94
CA ALA A 56 -9.93 9.32 -7.14
C ALA A 56 -10.97 10.17 -7.89
N ALA A 57 -10.73 10.48 -9.17
CA ALA A 57 -11.67 11.21 -10.02
C ALA A 57 -13.01 10.47 -10.16
N THR A 58 -12.96 9.18 -10.50
CA THR A 58 -14.16 8.33 -10.63
C THR A 58 -14.95 8.28 -9.32
N TRP A 59 -14.26 8.27 -8.19
CA TRP A 59 -14.93 8.30 -6.89
C TRP A 59 -15.60 9.65 -6.65
N VAL A 60 -14.90 10.76 -6.87
CA VAL A 60 -15.39 12.11 -6.61
C VAL A 60 -16.57 12.47 -7.53
N GLU A 61 -16.50 12.12 -8.82
CA GLU A 61 -17.53 12.41 -9.82
C GLU A 61 -18.70 11.40 -9.78
N GLY A 62 -18.49 10.21 -9.23
CA GLY A 62 -19.48 9.13 -9.24
C GLY A 62 -19.89 8.68 -7.84
N ASN A 63 -19.09 7.79 -7.25
CA ASN A 63 -19.45 7.08 -6.02
C ASN A 63 -19.73 8.03 -4.85
N GLY A 64 -18.91 9.05 -4.65
CA GLY A 64 -19.07 10.04 -3.59
C GLY A 64 -20.36 10.85 -3.73
N GLN A 65 -20.67 11.31 -4.95
CA GLN A 65 -21.95 11.98 -5.23
C GLN A 65 -23.15 11.06 -4.97
N ALA A 66 -23.04 9.78 -5.32
CA ALA A 66 -24.08 8.79 -5.08
C ALA A 66 -24.31 8.54 -3.58
N LEU A 67 -23.25 8.51 -2.77
CA LEU A 67 -23.35 8.40 -1.31
C LEU A 67 -24.06 9.62 -0.71
N ILE A 68 -23.70 10.82 -1.14
CA ILE A 68 -24.32 12.07 -0.70
C ILE A 68 -25.80 12.10 -1.13
N SER A 69 -26.10 11.72 -2.36
CA SER A 69 -27.47 11.64 -2.88
C SER A 69 -28.34 10.69 -2.06
N ARG A 70 -27.80 9.51 -1.71
CA ARG A 70 -28.46 8.55 -0.82
C ARG A 70 -28.73 9.12 0.57
N TYR A 71 -27.84 9.96 1.10
CA TYR A 71 -28.06 10.66 2.37
C TYR A 71 -29.22 11.65 2.24
N VAL A 72 -29.23 12.47 1.18
CA VAL A 72 -30.31 13.42 0.90
C VAL A 72 -31.65 12.70 0.74
N THR A 73 -31.71 11.56 0.06
CA THR A 73 -32.96 10.79 -0.07
C THR A 73 -33.51 10.31 1.28
N ARG A 74 -32.64 10.01 2.26
CA ARG A 74 -33.05 9.52 3.59
C ARG A 74 -33.38 10.63 4.59
N HIS A 75 -32.68 11.76 4.52
CA HIS A 75 -32.77 12.84 5.51
C HIS A 75 -33.40 14.12 4.97
N GLY A 76 -33.60 14.24 3.65
CA GLY A 76 -34.16 15.41 2.99
C GLY A 76 -33.21 16.61 2.90
N GLN A 77 -31.97 16.47 3.37
CA GLN A 77 -30.97 17.53 3.40
C GLN A 77 -29.57 16.99 3.14
N LEU A 78 -28.68 17.86 2.64
CA LEU A 78 -27.25 17.54 2.50
C LEU A 78 -26.61 17.27 3.87
N PRO A 79 -25.64 16.33 3.96
CA PRO A 79 -24.87 16.14 5.16
C PRO A 79 -24.08 17.42 5.50
N GLU A 80 -23.82 17.66 6.79
CA GLU A 80 -23.01 18.80 7.22
C GLU A 80 -21.52 18.44 7.10
N LYS A 81 -21.19 17.16 7.33
CA LYS A 81 -19.84 16.63 7.19
C LYS A 81 -19.84 15.27 6.51
N ILE A 82 -18.72 14.90 5.89
CA ILE A 82 -18.61 13.60 5.22
C ILE A 82 -18.75 12.42 6.19
N GLU A 83 -18.41 12.63 7.47
CA GLU A 83 -18.55 11.63 8.53
C GLU A 83 -20.00 11.30 8.86
N ASP A 84 -20.96 12.16 8.52
CA ASP A 84 -22.39 11.89 8.73
C ASP A 84 -22.83 10.66 7.92
N LEU A 85 -22.13 10.33 6.83
CA LEU A 85 -22.34 9.12 6.04
C LEU A 85 -21.99 7.83 6.80
N LEU A 86 -21.12 7.90 7.81
CA LEU A 86 -20.71 6.77 8.65
C LEU A 86 -21.69 6.48 9.78
N LYS A 87 -22.42 7.50 10.23
CA LYS A 87 -23.20 7.49 11.48
C LYS A 87 -24.67 7.82 11.24
N ASP A 88 -25.27 7.24 10.21
CA ASP A 88 -26.72 7.32 10.06
C ASP A 88 -27.41 6.43 11.11
N HIS A 89 -27.72 7.04 12.25
CA HIS A 89 -28.36 6.40 13.40
C HIS A 89 -29.80 5.95 13.12
N ARG A 90 -30.44 6.45 12.05
CA ARG A 90 -31.86 6.17 11.74
C ARG A 90 -32.01 5.07 10.70
N HIS A 91 -31.14 5.03 9.68
CA HIS A 91 -31.26 4.09 8.56
C HIS A 91 -30.03 3.19 8.37
N GLY A 92 -29.07 3.24 9.29
CA GLY A 92 -27.81 2.50 9.20
C GLY A 92 -26.80 3.18 8.27
N ALA A 93 -25.50 2.94 8.54
CA ALA A 93 -24.39 3.58 7.85
C ALA A 93 -24.52 3.50 6.32
N ILE A 94 -24.33 4.65 5.64
CA ILE A 94 -24.41 4.77 4.18
C ILE A 94 -23.07 4.42 3.54
N ALA A 95 -21.99 4.73 4.25
CA ALA A 95 -20.61 4.46 3.86
C ALA A 95 -19.83 3.81 5.00
N THR A 96 -18.74 3.14 4.66
CA THR A 96 -17.73 2.69 5.61
C THR A 96 -16.53 3.64 5.62
N GLU A 97 -15.67 3.51 6.62
CA GLU A 97 -14.42 4.28 6.71
C GLU A 97 -13.51 4.08 5.49
N LYS A 98 -13.57 2.92 4.83
CA LYS A 98 -12.79 2.64 3.63
C LYS A 98 -13.34 3.38 2.42
N ASP A 99 -14.67 3.52 2.33
CA ASP A 99 -15.33 4.18 1.21
C ASP A 99 -15.05 5.69 1.16
N LEU A 100 -14.64 6.28 2.29
CA LEU A 100 -14.33 7.71 2.40
C LEU A 100 -12.84 8.01 2.26
N LYS A 101 -12.00 7.02 1.95
CA LYS A 101 -10.56 7.20 1.76
C LYS A 101 -10.19 7.16 0.29
N ASP A 102 -9.31 8.07 -0.08
CA ASP A 102 -8.71 8.14 -1.39
C ASP A 102 -7.63 7.06 -1.58
N PRO A 103 -7.09 6.89 -2.79
CA PRO A 103 -6.09 5.86 -3.08
C PRO A 103 -4.72 6.07 -2.40
N TRP A 104 -4.52 7.20 -1.73
CA TRP A 104 -3.34 7.50 -0.93
C TRP A 104 -3.60 7.35 0.58
N GLY A 105 -4.84 7.00 0.96
CA GLY A 105 -5.25 6.75 2.33
C GLY A 105 -5.74 7.98 3.08
N ASN A 106 -5.80 9.14 2.42
CA ASN A 106 -6.37 10.35 3.01
C ASN A 106 -7.89 10.33 2.87
N ARG A 107 -8.59 11.02 3.76
CA ARG A 107 -10.05 11.13 3.65
C ARG A 107 -10.42 12.13 2.56
N TYR A 108 -11.43 11.82 1.76
CA TYR A 108 -12.02 12.79 0.85
C TYR A 108 -12.57 14.00 1.61
N GLN A 109 -12.46 15.17 1.00
CA GLN A 109 -12.91 16.43 1.57
C GLN A 109 -14.28 16.79 1.01
N TYR A 110 -15.17 17.25 1.89
CA TYR A 110 -16.53 17.64 1.56
C TYR A 110 -16.84 18.99 2.21
N LYS A 111 -17.49 19.87 1.47
CA LYS A 111 -17.98 21.14 1.98
C LYS A 111 -19.32 21.50 1.38
N LYS A 112 -20.33 21.65 2.24
CA LYS A 112 -21.62 22.23 1.84
C LYS A 112 -21.44 23.72 1.55
N THR A 113 -21.72 24.15 0.32
CA THR A 113 -21.55 25.54 -0.15
C THR A 113 -22.89 26.29 -0.24
N GLY A 114 -24.01 25.57 -0.19
CA GLY A 114 -25.36 26.14 -0.17
C GLY A 114 -26.41 25.13 0.30
N ALA A 115 -27.70 25.47 0.11
CA ALA A 115 -28.81 24.60 0.53
C ALA A 115 -28.78 23.23 -0.18
N ASN A 116 -28.54 23.25 -1.49
CA ASN A 116 -28.46 22.07 -2.37
C ASN A 116 -27.14 22.03 -3.15
N LYS A 117 -26.12 22.78 -2.71
CA LYS A 117 -24.80 22.81 -3.36
C LYS A 117 -23.73 22.36 -2.39
N TYR A 118 -22.82 21.54 -2.88
CA TYR A 118 -21.68 21.04 -2.12
C TYR A 118 -20.49 20.84 -3.05
N GLU A 119 -19.30 20.83 -2.47
CA GLU A 119 -18.04 20.56 -3.13
C GLU A 119 -17.46 19.28 -2.53
N LEU A 120 -16.97 18.38 -3.39
CA LEU A 120 -16.31 17.15 -3.02
C LEU A 120 -14.97 17.07 -3.74
N TRP A 121 -13.87 16.82 -3.00
CA TRP A 121 -12.54 16.78 -3.61
C TRP A 121 -11.51 15.96 -2.84
N THR A 122 -10.39 15.64 -3.48
CA THR A 122 -9.14 15.23 -2.83
C THR A 122 -7.95 15.97 -3.45
N VAL A 123 -6.77 15.84 -2.85
CA VAL A 123 -5.52 16.44 -3.31
C VAL A 123 -4.48 15.34 -3.46
N THR A 124 -3.83 15.27 -4.62
CA THR A 124 -2.74 14.32 -4.84
C THR A 124 -1.58 14.62 -3.89
N PRO A 125 -0.82 13.62 -3.41
CA PRO A 125 0.33 13.86 -2.55
C PRO A 125 1.39 14.73 -3.23
N ALA A 126 2.27 15.33 -2.43
CA ALA A 126 3.45 16.03 -2.93
C ALA A 126 4.28 15.11 -3.85
N PRO A 127 4.86 15.64 -4.95
CA PRO A 127 5.04 17.07 -5.25
C PRO A 127 3.86 17.76 -5.96
N ASP A 128 2.93 17.01 -6.55
CA ASP A 128 2.02 17.56 -7.56
C ASP A 128 0.87 18.39 -6.95
N ASN A 129 0.38 18.01 -5.76
CA ASN A 129 -0.67 18.74 -5.01
C ASN A 129 -1.89 19.15 -5.88
N VAL A 130 -2.25 18.29 -6.83
CA VAL A 130 -3.33 18.53 -7.78
C VAL A 130 -4.65 18.27 -7.07
N LYS A 131 -5.55 19.26 -7.13
CA LYS A 131 -6.92 19.11 -6.62
C LYS A 131 -7.78 18.39 -7.65
N ILE A 132 -8.37 17.26 -7.25
CA ILE A 132 -9.36 16.52 -8.02
C ILE A 132 -10.71 16.77 -7.36
N SER A 133 -11.60 17.51 -8.01
CA SER A 133 -12.91 17.90 -7.48
C SER A 133 -14.04 17.51 -8.41
N SER A 134 -15.23 17.29 -7.85
CA SER A 134 -16.44 17.14 -8.66
C SER A 134 -16.73 18.49 -9.29
N GLU A 135 -16.76 18.57 -10.61
CA GLU A 135 -17.12 19.81 -11.30
C GLU A 135 -18.50 20.30 -10.82
N ASP A 136 -18.61 21.60 -10.56
CA ASP A 136 -19.89 22.25 -10.27
C ASP A 136 -20.76 22.16 -11.54
N GLU A 137 -21.77 21.28 -11.54
CA GLU A 137 -22.88 21.37 -12.50
C GLU A 137 -23.79 22.57 -12.16
#